data_AF-A0A497IAX1-F1
#
_entry.id   AF-A0A497IAX1-F1
#
_cell.length_a   1.000
_cell.length_b   1.000
_cell.length_c   1.000
_cell.angle_alpha   90.00
_cell.angle_beta   90.00
_cell.angle_gamma   90.00
#
_symmetry.space_group_name_H-M   'P 1'
#
loop_
_entity.id
_entity.type
_entity.pdbx_description
1 polymer ?
#
loop_
_entity_poly.entity_id
_entity_poly.type
_entity_poly.pdbx_seq_one_letter_code
_entity_poly.pdbx_strand_id
1 'polypeptide(L)'
;MATLVMGEPDSPGPDATGVPDCTPGTGGINGMYGFAYCYLEGSTDYMIYIYGQLVAANRYVAKMTSFYFNVAIPLYLAVASVSKAPYAGLGVINSMIGLGMDALASASFIQVAQKMLLRFFENYSLSFFLPLGLILRTFSFSRKLGATLIAIAIGTYVVYPLSIVFAAGVYDQVDKHVEINLPHEPPDLHDTAICNPFIQNFMWLGSIFWWYIWFSGPCATATVGWWACMLANYPNAQLIYSAVNSVFLLAYVDVLWDYATADPSDIYNAIADPTNPNNALNAVSHNAMITAVLAVFSIILTVVTTRSLSIQLGGDTEFYGIYKLI
;
A
#
# COMPACT_ATOMS: atom_id res chain seq x y z
N MET A 1 14.57 -6.33 -8.98
CA MET A 1 14.04 -6.34 -7.61
C MET A 1 14.82 -5.30 -6.82
N ALA A 2 14.30 -4.08 -6.74
CA ALA A 2 14.87 -3.07 -5.85
C ALA A 2 14.35 -3.41 -4.45
N THR A 3 15.20 -4.00 -3.62
CA THR A 3 14.92 -4.22 -2.21
C THR A 3 14.88 -2.83 -1.57
N LEU A 4 13.66 -2.30 -1.40
CA LEU A 4 13.41 -1.19 -0.49
C LEU A 4 13.79 -1.70 0.91
N VAL A 5 15.04 -1.44 1.31
CA VAL A 5 15.47 -1.59 2.68
C VAL A 5 14.68 -0.55 3.46
N MET A 6 13.54 -0.96 4.01
CA MET A 6 12.91 -0.21 5.08
C MET A 6 13.91 -0.25 6.23
N GLY A 7 14.61 0.87 6.41
CA GLY A 7 15.49 1.05 7.56
C GLY A 7 14.69 0.81 8.83
N GLU A 8 15.26 0.03 9.72
CA GLU A 8 14.77 -0.18 11.07
C GLU A 8 14.52 1.20 11.71
N PRO A 9 13.32 1.45 12.27
CA PRO A 9 12.91 2.78 12.73
C PRO A 9 13.56 3.10 14.08
N ASP A 10 14.86 3.37 14.08
CA ASP A 10 15.60 3.81 15.28
C ASP A 10 15.55 5.35 15.48
N SER A 11 14.91 6.09 14.59
CA SER A 11 14.46 7.45 14.91
C SER A 11 13.21 7.35 15.79
N PRO A 12 13.11 8.09 16.92
CA PRO A 12 11.84 8.18 17.64
C PRO A 12 10.78 8.50 16.59
N GLY A 13 9.87 7.55 16.39
CA GLY A 13 8.82 7.71 15.38
C GLY A 13 8.21 9.08 15.58
N PRO A 14 7.92 9.83 14.49
CA PRO A 14 7.17 11.07 14.65
C PRO A 14 5.99 10.72 15.55
N ASP A 15 5.80 11.47 16.65
CA ASP A 15 4.72 11.24 17.63
C ASP A 15 3.49 10.73 16.88
N ALA A 16 2.80 9.69 17.35
CA ALA A 16 1.82 8.88 16.61
C ALA A 16 0.73 9.63 15.78
N THR A 17 0.69 10.95 15.86
CA THR A 17 -0.02 11.87 14.98
C THR A 17 0.69 12.19 13.66
N GLY A 18 2.01 12.02 13.51
CA GLY A 18 2.80 12.11 12.26
C GLY A 18 2.79 13.48 11.54
N VAL A 19 1.92 14.39 11.95
CA VAL A 19 1.67 15.67 11.31
C VAL A 19 2.48 16.73 12.08
N PRO A 20 3.41 17.47 11.44
CA PRO A 20 4.08 18.59 12.07
C PRO A 20 3.03 19.55 12.64
N ASP A 21 3.25 20.04 13.87
CA ASP A 21 2.30 20.91 14.55
C ASP A 21 2.22 22.27 13.83
N CYS A 22 1.32 22.34 12.84
CA CYS A 22 1.13 23.51 12.00
C CYS A 22 0.35 24.55 12.79
N THR A 23 1.02 25.29 13.69
CA THR A 23 0.35 26.39 14.37
C THR A 23 0.10 27.54 13.38
N PRO A 24 -1.10 28.13 13.34
CA PRO A 24 -1.38 29.26 12.46
C PRO A 24 -0.50 30.43 12.88
N GLY A 25 0.50 30.76 12.07
CA GLY A 25 1.38 31.89 12.31
C GLY A 25 0.60 33.19 12.36
N THR A 26 0.93 34.09 13.29
CA THR A 26 0.28 35.41 13.47
C THR A 26 0.56 36.40 12.32
N GLY A 27 1.16 35.94 11.22
CA GLY A 27 1.74 36.77 10.17
C GLY A 27 0.87 36.98 8.93
N GLY A 28 -0.32 37.58 9.06
CA GLY A 28 -1.11 38.03 7.91
C GLY A 28 -1.31 36.97 6.79
N ILE A 29 -1.36 37.41 5.53
CA ILE A 29 -1.58 36.53 4.36
C ILE A 29 -0.43 35.50 4.20
N ASN A 30 0.82 35.91 4.43
CA ASN A 30 1.97 35.01 4.32
C ASN A 30 1.90 33.86 5.34
N GLY A 31 1.37 34.13 6.53
CA GLY A 31 1.10 33.11 7.56
C GLY A 31 0.05 32.10 7.12
N MET A 32 -0.99 32.53 6.40
CA MET A 32 -2.01 31.63 5.85
C MET A 32 -1.44 30.68 4.79
N TYR A 33 -0.57 31.17 3.91
CA TYR A 33 0.13 30.32 2.94
C TYR A 33 1.06 29.32 3.65
N GLY A 34 1.85 29.79 4.62
CA GLY A 34 2.73 28.93 5.42
C GLY A 34 1.97 27.80 6.12
N PHE A 35 0.84 28.12 6.75
CA PHE A 35 -0.03 27.12 7.36
C PHE A 35 -0.60 26.14 6.32
N ALA A 36 -1.11 26.64 5.19
CA ALA A 36 -1.66 25.80 4.13
C ALA A 36 -0.60 24.84 3.55
N TYR A 37 0.64 25.30 3.34
CA TYR A 37 1.74 24.43 2.92
C TYR A 37 2.07 23.35 3.94
N CYS A 38 2.19 23.74 5.22
CA CYS A 38 2.47 22.83 6.32
C CYS A 38 1.38 21.74 6.42
N TYR A 39 0.11 22.14 6.34
CA TYR A 39 -1.02 21.21 6.36
C TYR A 39 -1.00 20.22 5.19
N LEU A 40 -0.82 20.72 3.95
CA LEU A 40 -0.81 19.85 2.77
C LEU A 40 0.37 18.86 2.81
N GLU A 41 1.53 19.29 3.30
CA GLU A 41 2.71 18.44 3.48
C GLU A 41 2.50 17.40 4.57
N GLY A 42 2.07 17.82 5.77
CA GLY A 42 1.76 16.90 6.86
C GLY A 42 0.67 15.89 6.52
N SER A 43 -0.38 16.31 5.79
CA SER A 43 -1.40 15.39 5.29
C SER A 43 -0.84 14.40 4.26
N THR A 44 0.10 14.82 3.41
CA THR A 44 0.74 13.94 2.42
C THR A 44 1.64 12.92 3.11
N ASP A 45 2.47 13.36 4.05
CA ASP A 45 3.37 12.49 4.80
C ASP A 45 2.61 11.45 5.63
N TYR A 46 1.51 11.86 6.27
CA TYR A 46 0.59 10.96 6.97
C TYR A 46 -0.02 9.90 6.05
N MET A 47 -0.45 10.28 4.84
CA MET A 47 -0.98 9.32 3.86
C MET A 47 0.08 8.32 3.38
N ILE A 48 1.31 8.79 3.15
CA ILE A 48 2.43 7.92 2.76
C ILE A 48 2.77 6.95 3.89
N TYR A 49 2.73 7.41 5.15
CA TYR A 49 2.94 6.57 6.32
C TYR A 49 1.90 5.44 6.40
N ILE A 50 0.60 5.77 6.33
CA ILE A 50 -0.48 4.76 6.33
C ILE A 50 -0.34 3.83 5.13
N TYR A 51 -0.01 4.36 3.96
CA TYR A 51 0.23 3.55 2.76
C TYR A 51 1.35 2.52 3.01
N GLY A 52 2.44 2.91 3.67
CA GLY A 52 3.51 2.00 4.08
C GLY A 52 3.04 0.87 5.00
N GLN A 53 2.20 1.20 5.99
CA GLN A 53 1.60 0.21 6.90
C GLN A 53 0.68 -0.77 6.14
N LEU A 54 -0.15 -0.28 5.22
CA LEU A 54 -0.99 -1.13 4.38
C LEU A 54 -0.18 -2.01 3.43
N VAL A 55 0.94 -1.52 2.88
CA VAL A 55 1.85 -2.33 2.05
C VAL A 55 2.42 -3.49 2.87
N ALA A 56 2.83 -3.24 4.12
CA ALA A 56 3.31 -4.28 5.03
C ALA A 56 2.21 -5.32 5.34
N ALA A 57 1.00 -4.85 5.65
CA ALA A 57 -0.17 -5.72 5.85
C ALA A 57 -0.52 -6.54 4.60
N ASN A 58 -0.51 -5.90 3.41
CA ASN A 58 -0.78 -6.56 2.15
C ASN A 58 0.26 -7.63 1.85
N ARG A 59 1.54 -7.36 2.11
CA ARG A 59 2.62 -8.36 1.95
C ARG A 59 2.39 -9.55 2.88
N TYR A 60 2.03 -9.29 4.13
CA TYR A 60 1.72 -10.34 5.10
C TYR A 60 0.53 -11.20 4.66
N VAL A 61 -0.60 -10.59 4.31
CA VAL A 61 -1.80 -11.31 3.83
C VAL A 61 -1.51 -12.04 2.52
N ALA A 62 -0.76 -11.44 1.59
CA ALA A 62 -0.34 -12.09 0.35
C ALA A 62 0.52 -13.34 0.61
N LYS A 63 1.47 -13.26 1.57
CA LYS A 63 2.28 -14.41 2.00
C LYS A 63 1.38 -15.53 2.53
N MET A 64 0.46 -15.21 3.43
CA MET A 64 -0.45 -16.19 4.04
C MET A 64 -1.44 -16.79 3.01
N THR A 65 -2.05 -15.97 2.16
CA THR A 65 -3.01 -16.43 1.13
C THR A 65 -2.35 -17.29 0.05
N SER A 66 -1.09 -17.01 -0.29
CA SER A 66 -0.31 -17.80 -1.25
C SER A 66 0.17 -19.14 -0.68
N PHE A 67 0.07 -19.33 0.64
CA PHE A 67 0.50 -20.56 1.29
C PHE A 67 -0.44 -21.71 0.95
N TYR A 68 0.03 -22.56 0.06
CA TYR A 68 -0.58 -23.82 -0.32
C TYR A 68 0.46 -24.92 -0.16
N PHE A 69 0.11 -25.98 0.55
CA PHE A 69 0.94 -27.17 0.63
C PHE A 69 0.18 -28.40 0.17
N ASN A 70 0.90 -29.29 -0.49
CA ASN A 70 0.47 -30.62 -0.85
C ASN A 70 1.58 -31.58 -0.44
N VAL A 71 1.37 -32.32 0.65
CA VAL A 71 2.29 -33.35 1.11
C VAL A 71 1.77 -34.68 0.61
N ALA A 72 2.49 -35.29 -0.32
CA ALA A 72 2.23 -36.64 -0.81
C ALA A 72 3.27 -37.59 -0.21
N ILE A 73 2.85 -38.44 0.71
CA ILE A 73 3.68 -39.48 1.32
C ILE A 73 3.56 -40.72 0.45
N PRO A 74 4.62 -41.11 -0.27
CA PRO A 74 4.62 -42.38 -0.99
C PRO A 74 4.70 -43.51 0.03
N LEU A 75 3.65 -44.31 0.11
CA LEU A 75 3.69 -45.66 0.66
C LEU A 75 4.08 -46.60 -0.49
N TYR A 76 4.74 -47.72 -0.18
CA TYR A 76 5.29 -48.64 -1.18
C TYR A 76 4.29 -49.03 -2.31
N LEU A 77 2.99 -49.10 -2.01
CA LEU A 77 1.92 -49.41 -2.97
C LEU A 77 0.80 -48.35 -3.06
N ALA A 78 0.86 -47.29 -2.28
CA ALA A 78 -0.21 -46.28 -2.19
C ALA A 78 0.39 -44.90 -1.97
N VAL A 79 -0.34 -43.84 -2.30
CA VAL A 79 0.09 -42.47 -1.97
C VAL A 79 -0.95 -41.86 -1.06
N ALA A 80 -0.52 -41.42 0.12
CA ALA A 80 -1.35 -40.61 1.00
C ALA A 80 -1.03 -39.15 0.72
N SER A 81 -1.97 -38.40 0.13
CA SER A 81 -1.80 -36.96 -0.12
C SER A 81 -2.70 -36.13 0.76
N VAL A 82 -2.12 -35.14 1.43
CA VAL A 82 -2.85 -34.12 2.16
C VAL A 82 -2.53 -32.77 1.54
N SER A 83 -3.54 -32.12 0.96
CA SER A 83 -3.45 -30.74 0.51
C SER A 83 -4.36 -29.85 1.34
N LYS A 84 -3.85 -28.68 1.73
CA LYS A 84 -4.62 -27.66 2.43
C LYS A 84 -4.21 -26.27 1.96
N ALA A 85 -5.20 -25.37 1.91
CA ALA A 85 -5.05 -23.95 1.65
C ALA A 85 -5.72 -23.17 2.79
N PRO A 86 -5.16 -23.19 4.01
CA PRO A 86 -5.86 -22.71 5.22
C PRO A 86 -6.32 -21.25 5.10
N TYR A 87 -5.60 -20.43 4.33
CA TYR A 87 -5.84 -18.98 4.21
C TYR A 87 -6.42 -18.55 2.87
N ALA A 88 -6.90 -19.48 2.02
CA ALA A 88 -7.44 -19.12 0.71
C ALA A 88 -8.59 -18.10 0.79
N GLY A 89 -9.36 -18.11 1.89
CA GLY A 89 -10.44 -17.15 2.14
C GLY A 89 -9.98 -15.71 2.38
N LEU A 90 -8.74 -15.49 2.84
CA LEU A 90 -8.20 -14.14 3.08
C LEU A 90 -7.90 -13.38 1.79
N GLY A 91 -8.02 -14.02 0.62
CA GLY A 91 -7.83 -13.36 -0.68
C GLY A 91 -8.77 -12.17 -0.92
N VAL A 92 -9.97 -12.18 -0.29
CA VAL A 92 -10.89 -11.04 -0.35
C VAL A 92 -10.30 -9.82 0.37
N ILE A 93 -9.67 -10.02 1.54
CA ILE A 93 -9.03 -8.94 2.30
C ILE A 93 -7.88 -8.33 1.50
N ASN A 94 -7.07 -9.17 0.84
CA ASN A 94 -5.99 -8.71 -0.03
C ASN A 94 -6.50 -7.74 -1.13
N SER A 95 -7.68 -8.04 -1.72
CA SER A 95 -8.29 -7.13 -2.69
C SER A 95 -8.77 -5.81 -2.07
N MET A 96 -9.29 -5.83 -0.85
CA MET A 96 -9.75 -4.65 -0.13
C MET A 96 -8.58 -3.75 0.29
N ILE A 97 -7.49 -4.32 0.79
CA ILE A 97 -6.26 -3.59 1.10
C ILE A 97 -5.73 -2.91 -0.17
N GLY A 98 -5.71 -3.63 -1.31
CA GLY A 98 -5.33 -3.06 -2.59
C GLY A 98 -6.16 -1.83 -2.98
N LEU A 99 -7.49 -1.90 -2.85
CA LEU A 99 -8.36 -0.75 -3.09
C LEU A 99 -8.08 0.42 -2.13
N GLY A 100 -7.81 0.13 -0.85
CA GLY A 100 -7.42 1.14 0.13
C GLY A 100 -6.09 1.82 -0.22
N MET A 101 -5.11 1.04 -0.68
CA MET A 101 -3.83 1.55 -1.16
C MET A 101 -3.99 2.46 -2.38
N ASP A 102 -4.79 2.05 -3.38
CA ASP A 102 -5.06 2.87 -4.56
C ASP A 102 -5.78 4.18 -4.19
N ALA A 103 -6.72 4.13 -3.25
CA ALA A 103 -7.42 5.30 -2.74
C ALA A 103 -6.46 6.28 -2.06
N LEU A 104 -5.58 5.82 -1.17
CA LEU A 104 -4.58 6.67 -0.51
C LEU A 104 -3.55 7.23 -1.49
N ALA A 105 -3.10 6.43 -2.46
CA ALA A 105 -2.21 6.91 -3.51
C ALA A 105 -2.87 8.06 -4.27
N SER A 106 -4.13 7.91 -4.70
CA SER A 106 -4.85 8.99 -5.38
C SER A 106 -5.04 10.24 -4.50
N ALA A 107 -5.34 10.06 -3.22
CA ALA A 107 -5.51 11.16 -2.26
C ALA A 107 -4.19 11.93 -2.05
N SER A 108 -3.06 11.22 -1.90
CA SER A 108 -1.75 11.86 -1.78
C SER A 108 -1.36 12.66 -3.04
N PHE A 109 -1.67 12.14 -4.24
CA PHE A 109 -1.46 12.89 -5.48
C PHE A 109 -2.30 14.17 -5.53
N ILE A 110 -3.54 14.13 -5.05
CA ILE A 110 -4.41 15.33 -4.98
C ILE A 110 -3.78 16.37 -4.05
N GLN A 111 -3.27 15.98 -2.87
CA GLN A 111 -2.63 16.92 -1.94
C GLN A 111 -1.37 17.57 -2.53
N VAL A 112 -0.53 16.77 -3.19
CA VAL A 112 0.66 17.27 -3.90
C VAL A 112 0.28 18.23 -5.03
N ALA A 113 -0.78 17.92 -5.79
CA ALA A 113 -1.30 18.80 -6.83
C ALA A 113 -1.81 20.13 -6.26
N GLN A 114 -2.53 20.09 -5.12
CA GLN A 114 -2.97 21.30 -4.43
C GLN A 114 -1.81 22.16 -3.93
N LYS A 115 -0.73 21.54 -3.43
CA LYS A 115 0.50 22.24 -3.02
C LYS A 115 1.17 22.94 -4.22
N MET A 116 1.26 22.27 -5.36
CA MET A 116 1.79 22.87 -6.59
C MET A 116 0.92 24.04 -7.07
N LEU A 117 -0.39 23.89 -7.01
CA LEU A 117 -1.35 24.92 -7.43
C LEU A 117 -1.34 26.13 -6.49
N LEU A 118 -1.18 25.91 -5.18
CA LEU A 118 -0.98 26.97 -4.19
C LEU A 118 0.27 27.80 -4.51
N ARG A 119 1.39 27.12 -4.84
CA ARG A 119 2.64 27.77 -5.24
C ARG A 119 2.54 28.53 -6.55
N PHE A 120 1.75 28.02 -7.49
CA PHE A 120 1.46 28.73 -8.72
C PHE A 120 0.69 30.05 -8.44
N PHE A 121 -0.35 30.00 -7.61
CA PHE A 121 -1.13 31.20 -7.28
C PHE A 121 -0.34 32.23 -6.47
N GLU A 122 0.48 31.80 -5.52
CA GLU A 122 1.33 32.71 -4.74
C GLU A 122 2.24 33.56 -5.65
N ASN A 123 2.87 32.94 -6.65
CA ASN A 123 3.85 33.61 -7.50
C ASN A 123 3.22 34.41 -8.66
N TYR A 124 2.16 33.88 -9.27
CA TYR A 124 1.61 34.44 -10.51
C TYR A 124 0.35 35.28 -10.32
N SER A 125 -0.41 35.10 -9.24
CA SER A 125 -1.73 35.74 -9.07
C SER A 125 -1.65 37.27 -9.09
N LEU A 126 -0.84 37.85 -8.20
CA LEU A 126 -0.69 39.31 -8.13
C LEU A 126 0.30 39.85 -9.17
N SER A 127 1.35 39.11 -9.50
CA SER A 127 2.42 39.60 -10.38
C SER A 127 2.02 39.61 -11.86
N PHE A 128 1.25 38.61 -12.30
CA PHE A 128 0.91 38.42 -13.72
C PHE A 128 -0.56 38.74 -13.99
N PHE A 129 -1.49 38.13 -13.24
CA PHE A 129 -2.90 38.29 -13.53
C PHE A 129 -3.41 39.70 -13.21
N LEU A 130 -3.08 40.28 -12.05
CA LEU A 130 -3.62 41.60 -11.69
C LEU A 130 -3.24 42.73 -12.67
N PRO A 131 -1.96 42.90 -13.11
CA PRO A 131 -1.60 43.91 -14.11
C PRO A 131 -2.25 43.65 -15.46
N LEU A 132 -2.30 42.38 -15.90
CA LEU A 132 -2.95 42.00 -17.15
C LEU A 132 -4.44 42.35 -17.13
N GLY A 133 -5.12 42.12 -16.01
CA GLY A 133 -6.53 42.45 -15.83
C GLY A 133 -6.80 43.96 -15.87
N LEU A 134 -5.92 44.76 -15.27
CA LEU A 134 -5.97 46.22 -15.34
C LEU A 134 -5.75 46.75 -16.76
N ILE A 135 -4.78 46.20 -17.50
CA ILE A 135 -4.52 46.58 -18.91
C ILE A 135 -5.74 46.24 -19.77
N LEU A 136 -6.28 45.02 -19.65
CA LEU A 136 -7.47 44.59 -20.41
C LEU A 136 -8.72 45.40 -20.06
N ARG A 137 -8.77 46.05 -18.90
CA ARG A 137 -9.87 46.94 -18.52
C ARG A 137 -9.85 48.27 -19.30
N THR A 138 -8.71 48.68 -19.87
CA THR A 138 -8.60 49.94 -20.63
C THR A 138 -9.23 49.85 -22.02
N PHE A 139 -9.31 48.66 -22.61
CA PHE A 139 -9.98 48.44 -23.90
C PHE A 139 -11.46 48.17 -23.71
N SER A 140 -12.31 48.87 -24.48
CA SER A 140 -13.78 48.75 -24.41
C SER A 140 -14.28 47.32 -24.68
N PHE A 141 -13.63 46.59 -25.60
CA PHE A 141 -14.01 45.23 -25.98
C PHE A 141 -13.65 44.19 -24.90
N SER A 142 -12.48 44.30 -24.25
CA SER A 142 -12.02 43.35 -23.23
C SER A 142 -12.35 43.75 -21.79
N ARG A 143 -13.14 44.82 -21.58
CA ARG A 143 -13.41 45.36 -20.24
C ARG A 143 -14.00 44.34 -19.27
N LYS A 144 -14.91 43.48 -19.75
CA LYS A 144 -15.51 42.39 -18.96
C LYS A 144 -14.47 41.33 -18.59
N LEU A 145 -13.61 40.95 -19.53
CA LEU A 145 -12.53 39.99 -19.32
C LEU A 145 -11.48 40.55 -18.33
N GLY A 146 -11.16 41.84 -18.40
CA GLY A 146 -10.30 42.50 -17.42
C GLY A 146 -10.87 42.40 -16.00
N ALA A 147 -12.17 42.62 -15.82
CA ALA A 147 -12.84 42.47 -14.53
C ALA A 147 -12.82 41.01 -14.03
N THR A 148 -13.06 40.03 -14.91
CA THR A 148 -13.00 38.61 -14.54
C THR A 148 -11.59 38.19 -14.12
N LEU A 149 -10.57 38.73 -14.79
CA LEU A 149 -9.17 38.38 -14.53
C LEU A 149 -8.66 39.00 -13.22
N ILE A 150 -9.12 40.22 -12.89
CA ILE A 150 -8.91 40.82 -11.56
C ILE A 150 -9.59 39.97 -10.47
N ALA A 151 -10.83 39.51 -10.71
CA ALA A 151 -11.53 38.65 -9.75
C ALA A 151 -10.82 37.32 -9.54
N ILE A 152 -10.31 36.68 -10.61
CA ILE A 152 -9.50 35.47 -10.53
C ILE A 152 -8.24 35.72 -9.70
N ALA A 153 -7.52 36.83 -9.94
CA ALA A 153 -6.32 37.15 -9.18
C ALA A 153 -6.62 37.26 -7.68
N ILE A 154 -7.64 38.04 -7.31
CA ILE A 154 -8.00 38.22 -5.89
C ILE A 154 -8.53 36.91 -5.28
N GLY A 155 -9.39 36.20 -6.02
CA GLY A 155 -10.00 34.95 -5.59
C GLY A 155 -8.97 33.85 -5.33
N THR A 156 -8.07 33.61 -6.27
CA THR A 156 -7.02 32.58 -6.10
C THR A 156 -5.95 32.98 -5.09
N TYR A 157 -5.66 34.28 -4.94
CA TYR A 157 -4.66 34.74 -3.98
C TYR A 157 -5.15 34.75 -2.54
N VAL A 158 -6.42 35.08 -2.29
CA VAL A 158 -6.97 35.23 -0.93
C VAL A 158 -7.90 34.08 -0.54
N VAL A 159 -8.82 33.69 -1.42
CA VAL A 159 -9.87 32.72 -1.08
C VAL A 159 -9.33 31.30 -1.08
N TYR A 160 -8.46 30.95 -2.04
CA TYR A 160 -7.90 29.60 -2.14
C TYR A 160 -7.13 29.15 -0.89
N PRO A 161 -6.09 29.87 -0.40
CA PRO A 161 -5.40 29.48 0.85
C PRO A 161 -6.36 29.43 2.04
N LEU A 162 -7.31 30.36 2.12
CA LEU A 162 -8.31 30.39 3.20
C LEU A 162 -9.23 29.16 3.18
N SER A 163 -9.60 28.67 1.99
CA SER A 163 -10.39 27.45 1.84
C SER A 163 -9.63 26.19 2.28
N ILE A 164 -8.30 26.16 2.09
CA ILE A 164 -7.45 25.07 2.59
C ILE A 164 -7.32 25.15 4.12
N VAL A 165 -7.14 26.35 4.68
CA VAL A 165 -7.11 26.54 6.15
C VAL A 165 -8.41 26.07 6.79
N PHE A 166 -9.55 26.37 6.16
CA PHE A 166 -10.84 25.86 6.62
C PHE A 166 -10.93 24.34 6.54
N ALA A 167 -10.49 23.75 5.42
CA ALA A 167 -10.45 22.30 5.27
C ALA A 167 -9.57 21.62 6.32
N ALA A 168 -8.43 22.23 6.66
CA ALA A 168 -7.54 21.73 7.73
C ALA A 168 -8.24 21.69 9.09
N GLY A 169 -8.99 22.76 9.44
CA GLY A 169 -9.76 22.79 10.68
C GLY A 169 -10.86 21.72 10.77
N VAL A 170 -11.43 21.30 9.62
CA VAL A 170 -12.36 20.18 9.56
C VAL A 170 -11.62 18.84 9.68
N TYR A 171 -10.47 18.71 9.02
CA TYR A 171 -9.66 17.49 9.03
C TYR A 171 -9.09 17.18 10.43
N ASP A 172 -8.78 18.19 11.23
CA ASP A 172 -8.29 18.00 12.61
C ASP A 172 -9.35 17.46 13.59
N GLN A 173 -10.63 17.48 13.21
CA GLN A 173 -11.70 16.85 14.00
C GLN A 173 -11.80 15.33 13.73
N VAL A 174 -11.11 14.82 12.72
CA VAL A 174 -11.12 13.40 12.36
C VAL A 174 -10.05 12.71 13.19
N ASP A 175 -10.40 11.58 13.82
CA ASP A 175 -9.46 10.76 14.56
C ASP A 175 -8.42 10.15 13.60
N LYS A 176 -7.13 10.41 13.86
CA LYS A 176 -6.00 10.03 12.99
C LYS A 176 -5.27 8.78 13.49
N HIS A 177 -5.77 8.09 14.52
CA HIS A 177 -5.11 6.91 15.05
C HIS A 177 -5.43 5.66 14.22
N VAL A 178 -4.44 5.25 13.40
CA VAL A 178 -4.48 3.98 12.65
C VAL A 178 -3.36 3.10 13.18
N GLU A 179 -3.72 2.09 13.96
CA GLU A 179 -2.79 1.06 14.41
C GLU A 179 -3.11 -0.26 13.70
N ILE A 180 -2.17 -0.76 12.90
CA ILE A 180 -2.28 -2.07 12.27
C ILE A 180 -1.44 -3.05 13.09
N ASN A 181 -2.06 -3.65 14.11
CA ASN A 181 -1.43 -4.68 14.93
C ASN A 181 -1.56 -6.04 14.23
N LEU A 182 -0.65 -6.32 13.31
CA LEU A 182 -0.57 -7.64 12.67
C LEU A 182 -0.02 -8.66 13.68
N PRO A 183 -0.54 -9.90 13.67
CA PRO A 183 0.08 -10.98 14.44
C PRO A 183 1.54 -11.18 13.99
N HIS A 184 2.38 -11.62 14.92
CA HIS A 184 3.80 -11.85 14.65
C HIS A 184 3.97 -12.74 13.42
N GLU A 185 4.86 -12.34 12.52
CA GLU A 185 5.11 -13.11 11.30
C GLU A 185 5.68 -14.48 11.68
N PRO A 186 5.11 -15.59 11.17
CA PRO A 186 5.69 -16.89 11.41
C PRO A 186 7.14 -16.90 10.86
N PRO A 187 8.06 -17.64 11.52
CA PRO A 187 9.48 -17.59 11.21
C PRO A 187 9.72 -17.85 9.73
N ASP A 188 10.61 -17.06 9.14
CA ASP A 188 10.80 -17.07 7.70
C ASP A 188 11.10 -18.47 7.17
N LEU A 189 10.31 -18.89 6.18
CA LEU A 189 10.44 -20.20 5.56
C LEU A 189 11.84 -20.46 4.99
N HIS A 190 12.59 -19.38 4.70
CA HIS A 190 13.96 -19.43 4.23
C HIS A 190 14.91 -20.14 5.22
N ASP A 191 14.67 -19.97 6.52
CA ASP A 191 15.49 -20.61 7.56
C ASP A 191 15.00 -22.02 7.91
N THR A 192 13.86 -22.42 7.34
CA THR A 192 13.34 -23.77 7.49
C THR A 192 14.00 -24.73 6.50
N ALA A 193 13.95 -26.02 6.83
CA ALA A 193 14.51 -27.08 5.99
C ALA A 193 13.96 -27.08 4.54
N ILE A 194 12.80 -26.44 4.28
CA ILE A 194 12.13 -26.41 2.96
C ILE A 194 13.00 -25.72 1.90
N CYS A 195 13.71 -24.66 2.30
CA CYS A 195 14.61 -23.90 1.44
C CYS A 195 16.05 -24.41 1.49
N ASN A 196 16.32 -25.54 2.18
CA ASN A 196 17.66 -26.07 2.27
C ASN A 196 18.13 -26.64 0.91
N PRO A 197 19.20 -26.09 0.31
CA PRO A 197 19.67 -26.53 -1.01
C PRO A 197 20.11 -28.00 -1.02
N PHE A 198 20.57 -28.53 0.11
CA PHE A 198 20.92 -29.94 0.22
C PHE A 198 19.70 -30.84 0.05
N ILE A 199 18.58 -30.53 0.72
CA ILE A 199 17.38 -31.36 0.64
C ILE A 199 16.73 -31.24 -0.74
N GLN A 200 16.72 -30.03 -1.31
CA GLN A 200 16.24 -29.83 -2.68
C GLN A 200 17.08 -30.62 -3.70
N ASN A 201 18.41 -30.58 -3.61
CA ASN A 201 19.28 -31.37 -4.47
C ASN A 201 19.10 -32.89 -4.23
N PHE A 202 18.95 -33.31 -2.97
CA PHE A 202 18.71 -34.71 -2.62
C PHE A 202 17.42 -35.24 -3.26
N MET A 203 16.33 -34.47 -3.17
CA MET A 203 15.04 -34.82 -3.78
C MET A 203 15.11 -34.77 -5.32
N TRP A 204 15.78 -33.77 -5.88
CA TRP A 204 15.89 -33.57 -7.34
C TRP A 204 16.64 -34.72 -8.04
N LEU A 205 17.69 -35.25 -7.40
CA LEU A 205 18.46 -36.38 -7.95
C LEU A 205 17.64 -37.68 -8.08
N GLY A 206 16.54 -37.80 -7.32
CA GLY A 206 15.58 -38.89 -7.44
C GLY A 206 16.11 -40.26 -6.98
N SER A 207 15.22 -41.25 -6.92
CA SER A 207 15.56 -42.59 -6.43
C SER A 207 16.57 -43.34 -7.29
N ILE A 208 16.61 -43.08 -8.61
CA ILE A 208 17.52 -43.73 -9.56
C ILE A 208 18.98 -43.37 -9.27
N PHE A 209 19.25 -42.09 -9.00
CA PHE A 209 20.61 -41.63 -8.71
C PHE A 209 21.12 -42.23 -7.40
N TRP A 210 20.30 -42.20 -6.35
CA TRP A 210 20.67 -42.76 -5.05
C TRP A 210 20.80 -44.28 -5.08
N TRP A 211 19.98 -44.98 -5.86
CA TRP A 211 20.15 -46.41 -6.15
C TRP A 211 21.52 -46.70 -6.74
N TYR A 212 21.95 -45.91 -7.74
CA TYR A 212 23.27 -46.06 -8.33
C TYR A 212 24.39 -45.83 -7.31
N ILE A 213 24.31 -44.76 -6.51
CA ILE A 213 25.33 -44.46 -5.50
C ILE A 213 25.42 -45.57 -4.44
N TRP A 214 24.30 -45.96 -3.83
CA TRP A 214 24.31 -46.89 -2.70
C TRP A 214 24.73 -48.31 -3.09
N PHE A 215 24.36 -48.76 -4.30
CA PHE A 215 24.58 -50.14 -4.71
C PHE A 215 25.72 -50.35 -5.71
N SER A 216 26.27 -49.30 -6.32
CA SER A 216 27.41 -49.43 -7.25
C SER A 216 28.63 -50.09 -6.61
N GLY A 217 28.99 -49.68 -5.38
CA GLY A 217 30.12 -50.24 -4.62
C GLY A 217 29.91 -51.71 -4.24
N PRO A 218 28.83 -52.05 -3.51
CA PRO A 218 28.51 -53.43 -3.17
C PRO A 218 28.37 -54.36 -4.38
N CYS A 219 27.83 -53.87 -5.50
CA CYS A 219 27.68 -54.68 -6.71
C CYS A 219 28.95 -54.76 -7.56
N ALA A 220 29.98 -53.94 -7.33
CA ALA A 220 31.25 -54.02 -8.05
C ALA A 220 32.02 -55.32 -7.76
N THR A 221 31.79 -55.94 -6.59
CA THR A 221 32.45 -57.18 -6.17
C THR A 221 31.56 -58.42 -6.29
N ALA A 222 30.32 -58.26 -6.79
CA ALA A 222 29.37 -59.35 -6.89
C ALA A 222 29.71 -60.31 -8.06
N THR A 223 29.65 -61.62 -7.80
CA THR A 223 29.95 -62.67 -8.79
C THR A 223 28.90 -62.78 -9.91
N VAL A 224 27.67 -62.31 -9.66
CA VAL A 224 26.50 -62.50 -10.53
C VAL A 224 26.43 -61.45 -11.68
N GLY A 225 27.47 -60.64 -11.83
CA GLY A 225 27.51 -59.52 -12.79
C GLY A 225 26.89 -58.24 -12.21
N TRP A 226 27.52 -57.11 -12.51
CA TRP A 226 27.20 -55.80 -11.91
C TRP A 226 25.73 -55.40 -12.12
N TRP A 227 25.21 -55.52 -13.35
CA TRP A 227 23.83 -55.16 -13.68
C TRP A 227 22.77 -56.03 -13.00
N ALA A 228 23.03 -57.34 -12.87
CA ALA A 228 22.08 -58.26 -12.23
C ALA A 228 21.97 -57.97 -10.72
N CYS A 229 23.10 -57.70 -10.06
CA CYS A 229 23.13 -57.25 -8.67
C CYS A 229 22.40 -55.91 -8.49
N MET A 230 22.64 -54.95 -9.39
CA MET A 230 21.99 -53.63 -9.36
C MET A 230 20.47 -53.75 -9.48
N LEU A 231 19.97 -54.51 -10.46
CA LEU A 231 18.54 -54.73 -10.66
C LEU A 231 17.88 -55.47 -9.48
N ALA A 232 18.54 -56.48 -8.93
CA ALA A 232 18.04 -57.22 -7.79
C ALA A 232 17.87 -56.35 -6.53
N ASN A 233 18.71 -55.32 -6.37
CA ASN A 233 18.67 -54.41 -5.23
C ASN A 233 17.81 -53.16 -5.45
N TYR A 234 17.24 -52.96 -6.64
CA TYR A 234 16.39 -51.79 -6.93
C TYR A 234 15.20 -51.64 -5.96
N PRO A 235 14.45 -52.71 -5.58
CA PRO A 235 13.37 -52.59 -4.61
C PRO A 235 13.86 -52.13 -3.22
N ASN A 236 15.02 -52.60 -2.79
CA ASN A 236 15.63 -52.20 -1.52
C ASN A 236 16.04 -50.72 -1.56
N ALA A 237 16.60 -50.26 -2.69
CA ALA A 237 16.95 -48.86 -2.88
C ALA A 237 15.73 -47.94 -2.88
N GLN A 238 14.64 -48.35 -3.52
CA GLN A 238 13.37 -47.62 -3.46
C GLN A 238 12.84 -47.53 -2.03
N LEU A 239 12.94 -48.61 -1.25
CA LEU A 239 12.52 -48.62 0.16
C LEU A 239 13.36 -47.65 1.01
N ILE A 240 14.69 -47.67 0.84
CA ILE A 240 15.59 -46.74 1.55
C ILE A 240 15.30 -45.30 1.15
N TYR A 241 15.18 -45.02 -0.15
CA TYR A 241 14.85 -43.68 -0.65
C TYR A 241 13.51 -43.19 -0.12
N SER A 242 12.47 -44.04 -0.16
CA SER A 242 11.15 -43.71 0.38
C SER A 242 11.19 -43.46 1.88
N ALA A 243 11.96 -44.23 2.64
CA ALA A 243 12.13 -44.05 4.08
C ALA A 243 12.82 -42.71 4.40
N VAL A 244 13.92 -42.40 3.71
CA VAL A 244 14.64 -41.13 3.87
C VAL A 244 13.76 -39.94 3.46
N ASN A 245 13.06 -40.05 2.33
CA ASN A 245 12.15 -39.00 1.87
C ASN A 245 10.99 -38.79 2.85
N SER A 246 10.47 -39.87 3.46
CA SER A 246 9.41 -39.77 4.47
C SER A 246 9.88 -39.04 5.73
N VAL A 247 11.13 -39.21 6.15
CA VAL A 247 11.69 -38.47 7.30
C VAL A 247 11.76 -36.97 7.00
N PHE A 248 12.20 -36.59 5.80
CA PHE A 248 12.19 -35.17 5.38
C PHE A 248 10.78 -34.60 5.31
N LEU A 249 9.83 -35.36 4.75
CA LEU A 249 8.43 -34.95 4.68
C LEU A 249 7.81 -34.79 6.07
N LEU A 250 8.09 -35.69 7.03
CA LEU A 250 7.60 -35.57 8.41
C LEU A 250 8.17 -34.33 9.10
N ALA A 251 9.45 -34.03 8.93
CA ALA A 251 10.05 -32.80 9.45
C ALA A 251 9.42 -31.54 8.85
N TYR A 252 8.94 -31.59 7.59
CA TYR A 252 8.18 -30.50 6.99
C TYR A 252 6.77 -30.38 7.55
N VAL A 253 6.12 -31.48 7.89
CA VAL A 253 4.74 -31.44 8.40
C VAL A 253 4.67 -30.61 9.68
N ASP A 254 5.63 -30.72 10.60
CA ASP A 254 5.63 -29.95 11.85
C ASP A 254 5.70 -28.43 11.57
N VAL A 255 6.62 -28.00 10.70
CA VAL A 255 6.73 -26.58 10.30
C VAL A 255 5.46 -26.12 9.57
N LEU A 256 4.94 -26.91 8.65
CA LEU A 256 3.72 -26.59 7.91
C LEU A 256 2.48 -26.57 8.84
N TRP A 257 2.51 -27.31 9.94
CA TRP A 257 1.44 -27.36 10.92
C TRP A 257 1.36 -26.08 11.76
N ASP A 258 2.49 -25.52 12.17
CA ASP A 258 2.54 -24.21 12.82
C ASP A 258 1.93 -23.13 11.91
N TYR A 259 2.26 -23.18 10.61
CA TYR A 259 1.63 -22.32 9.61
C TYR A 259 0.15 -22.61 9.40
N ALA A 260 -0.31 -23.85 9.55
CA ALA A 260 -1.71 -24.22 9.33
C ALA A 260 -2.62 -23.98 10.55
N THR A 261 -2.05 -23.74 11.73
CA THR A 261 -2.78 -23.56 12.99
C THR A 261 -3.01 -22.11 13.40
N ALA A 262 -2.38 -21.13 12.73
CA ALA A 262 -2.69 -19.74 13.00
C ALA A 262 -4.15 -19.44 12.62
N ASP A 263 -4.88 -18.77 13.52
CA ASP A 263 -6.31 -18.54 13.32
C ASP A 263 -6.52 -17.46 12.24
N PRO A 264 -7.21 -17.77 11.13
CA PRO A 264 -7.55 -16.77 10.13
C PRO A 264 -8.37 -15.61 10.71
N SER A 265 -9.08 -15.81 11.83
CA SER A 265 -9.86 -14.76 12.46
C SER A 265 -8.99 -13.65 13.04
N ASP A 266 -7.78 -13.94 13.52
CA ASP A 266 -6.90 -12.93 14.10
C ASP A 266 -6.42 -11.95 13.03
N ILE A 267 -6.08 -12.47 11.85
CA ILE A 267 -5.70 -11.68 10.68
C ILE A 267 -6.91 -10.87 10.18
N TYR A 268 -8.09 -11.50 10.13
CA TYR A 268 -9.31 -10.82 9.72
C TYR A 268 -9.66 -9.68 10.68
N ASN A 269 -9.65 -9.93 11.99
CA ASN A 269 -10.06 -8.97 13.00
C ASN A 269 -9.09 -7.78 13.07
N ALA A 270 -7.78 -8.02 12.91
CA ALA A 270 -6.77 -6.96 12.87
C ALA A 270 -6.98 -5.96 11.71
N ILE A 271 -7.60 -6.39 10.61
CA ILE A 271 -7.72 -5.58 9.39
C ILE A 271 -9.15 -5.06 9.18
N ALA A 272 -10.16 -5.90 9.45
CA ALA A 272 -11.53 -5.75 8.98
C ALA A 272 -12.61 -5.95 10.04
N ASP A 273 -12.28 -6.11 11.32
CA ASP A 273 -13.26 -6.13 12.42
C ASP A 273 -14.23 -4.91 12.34
N PRO A 274 -15.52 -5.13 12.07
CA PRO A 274 -16.48 -4.02 11.95
C PRO A 274 -16.80 -3.37 13.30
N THR A 275 -16.46 -4.02 14.43
CA THR A 275 -16.79 -3.52 15.77
C THR A 275 -15.81 -2.47 16.28
N ASN A 276 -14.60 -2.44 15.74
CA ASN A 276 -13.60 -1.44 16.10
C ASN A 276 -13.60 -0.28 15.08
N PRO A 277 -14.00 0.95 15.47
CA PRO A 277 -13.99 2.09 14.56
C PRO A 277 -12.58 2.49 14.09
N ASN A 278 -11.55 2.12 14.86
CA ASN A 278 -10.15 2.43 14.56
C ASN A 278 -9.50 1.41 13.62
N ASN A 279 -10.31 0.56 13.00
CA ASN A 279 -9.79 -0.44 12.10
C ASN A 279 -9.19 0.16 10.85
N ALA A 280 -8.04 -0.42 10.47
CA ALA A 280 -7.20 0.06 9.39
C ALA A 280 -8.00 0.36 8.12
N LEU A 281 -8.81 -0.59 7.65
CA LEU A 281 -9.53 -0.44 6.39
C LEU A 281 -10.60 0.65 6.46
N ASN A 282 -11.33 0.74 7.57
CA ASN A 282 -12.37 1.75 7.75
C ASN A 282 -11.74 3.15 7.87
N ALA A 283 -10.74 3.30 8.73
CA ALA A 283 -10.01 4.55 8.92
C ALA A 283 -9.35 5.04 7.61
N VAL A 284 -8.75 4.14 6.84
CA VAL A 284 -8.18 4.44 5.52
C VAL A 284 -9.23 4.95 4.55
N SER A 285 -10.36 4.25 4.44
CA SER A 285 -11.44 4.66 3.54
C SER A 285 -12.04 6.00 3.92
N HIS A 286 -12.21 6.25 5.24
CA HIS A 286 -12.73 7.48 5.78
C HIS A 286 -11.77 8.65 5.54
N ASN A 287 -10.48 8.48 5.84
CA ASN A 287 -9.46 9.51 5.63
C ASN A 287 -9.29 9.84 4.14
N ALA A 288 -9.21 8.83 3.27
CA ALA A 288 -9.11 9.04 1.83
C ALA A 288 -10.34 9.79 1.28
N MET A 289 -11.55 9.40 1.72
CA MET A 289 -12.80 10.05 1.33
C MET A 289 -12.84 11.50 1.81
N ILE A 290 -12.55 11.76 3.08
CA ILE A 290 -12.58 13.13 3.64
C ILE A 290 -11.58 14.01 2.92
N THR A 291 -10.34 13.54 2.71
CA THR A 291 -9.35 14.33 1.97
C THR A 291 -9.81 14.65 0.55
N ALA A 292 -10.33 13.68 -0.19
CA ALA A 292 -10.83 13.92 -1.54
C ALA A 292 -11.98 14.93 -1.54
N VAL A 293 -12.93 14.80 -0.61
CA VAL A 293 -14.07 15.71 -0.47
C VAL A 293 -13.62 17.13 -0.10
N LEU A 294 -12.74 17.27 0.88
CA LEU A 294 -12.19 18.56 1.31
C LEU A 294 -11.41 19.24 0.18
N ALA A 295 -10.67 18.45 -0.61
CA ALA A 295 -9.94 18.97 -1.75
C ALA A 295 -10.85 19.48 -2.87
N VAL A 296 -11.94 18.77 -3.16
CA VAL A 296 -12.95 19.23 -4.12
C VAL A 296 -13.70 20.44 -3.58
N PHE A 297 -14.04 20.44 -2.29
CA PHE A 297 -14.74 21.53 -1.62
C PHE A 297 -13.95 22.84 -1.68
N SER A 298 -12.63 22.81 -1.44
CA SER A 298 -11.77 23.99 -1.53
C SER A 298 -11.75 24.61 -2.93
N ILE A 299 -11.72 23.77 -3.97
CA ILE A 299 -11.80 24.19 -5.37
C ILE A 299 -13.16 24.83 -5.67
N ILE A 300 -14.26 24.18 -5.28
CA ILE A 300 -15.62 24.69 -5.50
C ILE A 300 -15.80 26.05 -4.81
N LEU A 301 -15.40 26.16 -3.53
CA LEU A 301 -15.51 27.40 -2.77
C LEU A 301 -14.73 28.51 -3.46
N THR A 302 -13.51 28.23 -3.91
CA THR A 302 -12.68 29.20 -4.63
C THR A 302 -13.33 29.66 -5.92
N VAL A 303 -13.87 28.74 -6.73
CA VAL A 303 -14.53 29.07 -8.01
C VAL A 303 -15.79 29.87 -7.79
N VAL A 304 -16.64 29.48 -6.84
CA VAL A 304 -17.90 30.18 -6.52
C VAL A 304 -17.62 31.59 -6.02
N THR A 305 -16.65 31.75 -5.12
CA THR A 305 -16.30 33.07 -4.57
C THR A 305 -15.67 33.97 -5.63
N THR A 306 -14.80 33.42 -6.47
CA THR A 306 -14.20 34.11 -7.62
C THR A 306 -15.27 34.58 -8.60
N ARG A 307 -16.28 33.74 -8.87
CA ARG A 307 -17.41 34.10 -9.73
C ARG A 307 -18.22 35.26 -9.11
N SER A 308 -18.52 35.19 -7.82
CA SER A 308 -19.24 36.27 -7.13
C SER A 308 -18.48 37.60 -7.22
N LEU A 309 -17.15 37.57 -7.00
CA LEU A 309 -16.28 38.74 -7.16
C LEU A 309 -16.27 39.27 -8.60
N SER A 310 -16.24 38.38 -9.59
CA SER A 310 -16.28 38.77 -11.01
C SER A 310 -17.55 39.57 -11.34
N ILE A 311 -18.71 39.10 -10.88
CA ILE A 311 -20.00 39.77 -11.11
C ILE A 311 -20.01 41.17 -10.48
N GLN A 312 -19.51 41.28 -9.24
CA GLN A 312 -19.44 42.57 -8.53
C GLN A 312 -18.52 43.58 -9.23
N LEU A 313 -17.45 43.12 -9.89
CA LEU A 313 -16.53 43.96 -10.64
C LEU A 313 -17.02 44.33 -12.06
N GLY A 314 -18.21 43.87 -12.45
CA GLY A 314 -18.79 44.04 -13.78
C GLY A 314 -18.20 43.10 -14.84
N GLY A 315 -17.66 41.96 -14.40
CA GLY A 315 -17.18 40.88 -15.25
C GLY A 315 -18.31 40.08 -15.89
N ASP A 316 -17.95 39.21 -16.83
CA ASP A 316 -18.93 38.32 -17.45
C ASP A 316 -19.33 37.19 -16.48
N THR A 317 -20.61 36.82 -16.51
CA THR A 317 -21.17 35.70 -15.73
C THR A 317 -20.91 34.36 -16.41
N GLU A 318 -20.65 34.39 -17.71
CA GLU A 318 -20.53 33.21 -18.56
C GLU A 318 -19.05 32.98 -18.93
N PHE A 319 -18.33 32.28 -18.05
CA PHE A 319 -17.11 31.62 -18.50
C PHE A 319 -17.51 30.47 -19.42
N TYR A 320 -17.41 30.68 -20.73
CA TYR A 320 -17.55 29.63 -21.74
C TYR A 320 -16.64 28.46 -21.37
N GLY A 321 -17.22 27.35 -20.88
CA GLY A 321 -16.51 26.15 -20.42
C GLY A 321 -16.67 25.84 -18.94
N ILE A 322 -16.44 26.81 -18.04
CA ILE A 322 -16.51 26.57 -16.57
C ILE A 322 -17.96 26.37 -16.11
N TYR A 323 -18.93 27.04 -16.75
CA TYR A 323 -20.35 26.88 -16.42
C TYR A 323 -20.85 25.44 -16.60
N LYS A 324 -20.21 24.62 -17.45
CA LYS A 324 -20.62 23.23 -17.67
C LYS A 324 -19.98 22.24 -16.69
N LEU A 325 -19.04 22.73 -15.88
CA LEU A 325 -18.29 21.95 -14.90
C LEU A 325 -18.91 22.02 -13.50
N ILE A 326 -19.82 22.97 -13.28
CA ILE A 326 -20.66 23.13 -12.08
C ILE A 326 -22.08 22.72 -12.47
#